data_AF-A0A9W8LHJ3-F1
#
_entry.id   AF-A0A9W8LHJ3-F1
#
_cell.length_a   1.000
_cell.length_b   1.000
_cell.length_c   1.000
_cell.angle_alpha   90.00
_cell.angle_beta   90.00
_cell.angle_gamma   90.00
#
_symmetry.space_group_name_H-M   'P 1'
#
loop_
_entity.id
_entity.type
_entity.pdbx_description
1 polymer ?
#
loop_
_entity_poly.entity_id
_entity_poly.type
_entity_poly.pdbx_seq_one_letter_code
_entity_poly.pdbx_strand_id
1 'polypeptide(L)'
;MHPTTESATVNCIAPGSTASEASWFIGSKGNGIDTSEPKPIKWVWGLPYSEAARAHDCVLQFPDDPMTRLLSEPHSSTWSVAMLLEMLAVSEECGSGRRTAYFTIALPVAGQDARSTAAGDAASTAEQGLLSFDEYDQILVVLFGHGMDFSSREGAVASSKLFLEFVQDTFSIKSTTAVSSGAPIVKDAGTHAKQQDTPKVNDLTMVIRKKRKVQD
;
A
#
# COMPACT_ATOMS: atom_id res chain seq x y z
N MET A 1 19.70 30.48 -14.86
CA MET A 1 18.60 29.49 -14.92
C MET A 1 18.47 28.90 -13.54
N HIS A 2 17.36 29.15 -12.85
CA HIS A 2 17.07 28.47 -11.58
C HIS A 2 16.58 27.05 -11.90
N PRO A 3 17.08 26.01 -11.22
CA PRO A 3 16.50 24.67 -11.35
C PRO A 3 15.05 24.76 -10.87
N THR A 4 14.11 24.44 -11.75
CA THR A 4 12.74 24.14 -11.33
C THR A 4 12.82 22.90 -10.46
N THR A 5 12.61 23.05 -9.15
CA THR A 5 12.43 21.93 -8.25
C THR A 5 11.17 21.19 -8.71
N GLU A 6 11.35 20.14 -9.51
CA GLU A 6 10.25 19.27 -9.88
C GLU A 6 9.68 18.68 -8.59
N SER A 7 8.38 18.88 -8.38
CA SER A 7 7.68 18.36 -7.21
C SER A 7 7.07 17.01 -7.55
N ALA A 8 7.07 16.08 -6.58
CA ALA A 8 6.33 14.84 -6.73
C ALA A 8 4.84 15.13 -6.88
N THR A 9 4.15 14.41 -7.77
CA THR A 9 2.71 14.52 -7.91
C THR A 9 2.05 13.27 -7.35
N VAL A 10 1.11 13.46 -6.43
CA VAL A 10 0.29 12.39 -5.85
C VAL A 10 -1.13 12.55 -6.33
N ASN A 11 -1.62 11.56 -7.06
CA ASN A 11 -3.02 11.44 -7.44
C ASN A 11 -3.72 10.55 -6.42
N CYS A 12 -4.87 10.97 -5.93
CA CYS A 12 -5.67 10.21 -4.97
C CYS A 12 -7.13 10.22 -5.41
N ILE A 13 -7.78 9.05 -5.40
CA ILE A 13 -9.22 8.94 -5.61
C ILE A 13 -9.83 7.91 -4.68
N ALA A 14 -11.00 8.21 -4.13
CA ALA A 14 -11.87 7.25 -3.47
C ALA A 14 -13.18 7.15 -4.28
N PRO A 15 -13.41 6.06 -5.04
CA PRO A 15 -14.61 5.90 -5.84
C PRO A 15 -15.89 6.13 -5.03
N GLY A 16 -16.84 6.86 -5.61
CA GLY A 16 -18.09 7.24 -4.94
C GLY A 16 -17.98 8.41 -3.96
N SER A 17 -16.80 9.01 -3.83
CA SER A 17 -16.59 10.25 -3.05
C SER A 17 -16.23 11.42 -3.95
N THR A 18 -16.53 12.63 -3.47
CA THR A 18 -16.10 13.89 -4.07
C THR A 18 -14.79 14.39 -3.45
N ALA A 19 -14.10 15.29 -4.15
CA ALA A 19 -12.87 15.90 -3.65
C ALA A 19 -13.03 16.58 -2.27
N SER A 20 -14.18 17.21 -2.03
CA SER A 20 -14.50 17.84 -0.75
C SER A 20 -14.66 16.84 0.40
N GLU A 21 -15.24 15.68 0.13
CA GLU A 21 -15.47 14.62 1.12
C GLU A 21 -14.21 13.84 1.47
N ALA A 22 -13.18 13.94 0.63
CA ALA A 22 -11.90 13.26 0.77
C ALA A 22 -10.76 14.18 1.25
N SER A 23 -11.09 15.39 1.71
CA SER A 23 -10.12 16.38 2.23
C SER A 23 -9.25 15.84 3.38
N TRP A 24 -9.70 14.83 4.10
CA TRP A 24 -8.94 14.13 5.13
C TRP A 24 -7.79 13.26 4.58
N PHE A 25 -7.88 12.78 3.34
CA PHE A 25 -6.79 12.02 2.69
C PHE A 25 -5.65 12.91 2.22
N ILE A 26 -5.96 14.14 1.79
CA ILE A 26 -5.00 15.11 1.26
C ILE A 26 -4.33 15.89 2.41
N GLY A 27 -4.79 15.65 3.65
CA GLY A 27 -4.37 16.35 4.86
C GLY A 27 -4.96 17.76 4.94
N SER A 28 -5.30 18.21 6.15
CA SER A 28 -5.88 19.55 6.42
C SER A 28 -5.01 20.72 5.95
N LYS A 29 -3.76 20.45 5.56
CA LYS A 29 -2.81 21.44 5.01
C LYS A 29 -3.00 21.68 3.50
N GLY A 30 -3.95 21.04 2.84
CA GLY A 30 -4.29 21.28 1.44
C GLY A 30 -4.80 22.71 1.17
N ASN A 31 -5.45 23.35 2.15
CA ASN A 31 -6.16 24.62 1.93
C ASN A 31 -5.82 25.77 2.90
N GLY A 32 -4.79 25.69 3.76
CA GLY A 32 -4.54 26.81 4.68
C GLY A 32 -3.39 26.68 5.67
N ILE A 33 -2.16 26.46 5.21
CA ILE A 33 -0.96 26.80 6.01
C ILE A 33 -0.02 27.61 5.14
N ASP A 34 0.32 28.79 5.68
CA ASP A 34 1.25 29.82 5.23
C ASP A 34 2.37 29.30 4.31
N THR A 35 2.39 29.79 3.07
CA THR A 35 3.19 29.27 1.96
C THR A 35 4.38 30.19 1.65
N SER A 36 5.39 30.24 2.52
CA SER A 36 6.69 30.83 2.15
C SER A 36 7.64 29.82 1.51
N GLU A 37 7.39 28.51 1.62
CA GLU A 37 8.21 27.47 1.00
C GLU A 37 7.42 26.61 0.00
N PRO A 38 7.96 26.33 -1.20
CA PRO A 38 7.32 25.46 -2.18
C PRO A 38 7.21 24.04 -1.60
N LYS A 39 5.99 23.55 -1.45
CA LYS A 39 5.75 22.17 -0.99
C LYS A 39 6.36 21.19 -2.01
N PRO A 40 7.12 20.19 -1.57
CA PRO A 40 7.76 19.22 -2.46
C PRO A 40 6.78 18.25 -3.12
N ILE A 41 5.49 18.29 -2.73
CA ILE A 41 4.46 17.35 -3.18
C ILE A 41 3.20 18.11 -3.60
N LYS A 42 2.75 17.87 -4.83
CA LYS A 42 1.49 18.34 -5.39
C LYS A 42 0.43 17.22 -5.29
N TRP A 43 -0.67 17.50 -4.62
CA TRP A 43 -1.81 16.58 -4.54
C TRP A 43 -2.83 16.90 -5.63
N VAL A 44 -3.36 15.87 -6.27
CA VAL A 44 -4.38 15.95 -7.32
C VAL A 44 -5.48 14.94 -6.99
N TRP A 45 -6.74 15.38 -7.03
CA TRP A 45 -7.88 14.48 -6.90
C TRP A 45 -8.15 13.80 -8.24
N GLY A 46 -8.26 12.47 -8.25
CA GLY A 46 -8.45 11.68 -9.45
C GLY A 46 -7.35 10.66 -9.68
N LEU A 47 -7.39 10.02 -10.85
CA LEU A 47 -6.31 9.23 -11.41
C LEU A 47 -5.45 10.11 -12.33
N PRO A 48 -4.19 9.74 -12.63
CA PRO A 48 -3.35 10.46 -13.60
C PRO A 48 -3.79 10.26 -15.06
N TYR A 49 -5.02 9.78 -15.30
CA TYR A 49 -5.56 9.45 -16.61
C TYR A 49 -6.78 10.31 -16.92
N SER A 50 -7.05 10.55 -18.20
CA SER A 50 -8.30 11.20 -18.61
C SER A 50 -9.49 10.30 -18.28
N GLU A 51 -10.55 10.89 -17.74
CA GLU A 51 -11.83 10.22 -17.46
C GLU A 51 -12.45 9.55 -18.71
N ALA A 52 -12.20 10.11 -19.90
CA ALA A 52 -12.69 9.59 -21.17
C ALA A 52 -11.77 8.54 -21.82
N ALA A 53 -10.54 8.34 -21.30
CA ALA A 53 -9.63 7.33 -21.82
C ALA A 53 -10.20 5.92 -21.58
N ARG A 54 -9.90 4.98 -22.49
CA ARG A 54 -10.25 3.57 -22.30
C ARG A 54 -9.45 3.01 -21.14
N ALA A 55 -10.13 2.49 -20.12
CA ALA A 55 -9.48 2.08 -18.87
C ALA A 55 -8.42 0.99 -19.08
N HIS A 56 -8.72 0.01 -19.95
CA HIS A 56 -7.80 -1.06 -20.34
C HIS A 56 -6.46 -0.58 -20.93
N ASP A 57 -6.41 0.62 -21.50
CA ASP A 57 -5.21 1.12 -22.18
C ASP A 57 -4.28 1.90 -21.26
N CYS A 58 -4.79 2.38 -20.11
CA CYS A 58 -4.04 3.30 -19.26
C CYS A 58 -3.97 2.89 -17.78
N VAL A 59 -4.98 2.20 -17.26
CA VAL A 59 -5.00 1.81 -15.84
C VAL A 59 -4.08 0.61 -15.63
N LEU A 60 -3.12 0.77 -14.70
CA LEU A 60 -2.21 -0.30 -14.31
C LEU A 60 -2.99 -1.42 -13.60
N GLN A 61 -2.64 -2.67 -13.90
CA GLN A 61 -3.30 -3.85 -13.36
C GLN A 61 -2.35 -4.56 -12.40
N PHE A 62 -2.61 -4.46 -11.10
CA PHE A 62 -1.88 -5.13 -10.03
C PHE A 62 -2.58 -6.42 -9.56
N PRO A 63 -1.85 -7.43 -9.07
CA PRO A 63 -2.44 -8.59 -8.40
C PRO A 63 -3.32 -8.18 -7.20
N ASP A 64 -4.44 -8.88 -7.00
CA ASP A 64 -5.41 -8.65 -5.92
C ASP A 64 -6.00 -7.23 -5.82
N ASP A 65 -5.82 -6.40 -6.85
CA ASP A 65 -6.40 -5.06 -6.93
C ASP A 65 -7.86 -5.12 -7.42
N PRO A 66 -8.83 -4.48 -6.73
CA PRO A 66 -10.19 -4.38 -7.21
C PRO A 66 -10.34 -3.77 -8.61
N MET A 67 -9.45 -2.83 -9.01
CA MET A 67 -9.43 -2.29 -10.38
C MET A 67 -9.13 -3.39 -11.40
N THR A 68 -8.08 -4.17 -11.17
CA THR A 68 -7.70 -5.30 -12.02
C THR A 68 -8.80 -6.33 -12.13
N ARG A 69 -9.41 -6.69 -11.00
CA ARG A 69 -10.48 -7.69 -10.97
C ARG A 69 -11.69 -7.25 -11.81
N LEU A 70 -12.11 -5.99 -11.70
CA LEU A 70 -13.20 -5.46 -12.55
C LEU A 70 -12.79 -5.38 -14.04
N LEU A 71 -11.55 -4.95 -14.32
CA LEU A 71 -11.05 -4.91 -15.70
C LEU A 71 -10.87 -6.31 -16.29
N SER A 72 -10.74 -7.36 -15.49
CA SER A 72 -10.70 -8.74 -15.99
C SER A 72 -12.04 -9.25 -16.54
N GLU A 73 -13.14 -8.56 -16.22
CA GLU A 73 -14.48 -8.99 -16.65
C GLU A 73 -14.70 -8.71 -18.15
N PRO A 74 -15.30 -9.63 -18.94
CA PRO A 74 -15.39 -9.48 -20.41
C PRO A 74 -16.10 -8.21 -20.89
N HIS A 75 -17.08 -7.73 -20.11
CA HIS A 75 -17.89 -6.57 -20.43
C HIS A 75 -17.20 -5.23 -20.09
N SER A 76 -16.04 -5.25 -19.44
CA SER A 76 -15.24 -4.06 -19.12
C SER A 76 -14.38 -3.55 -20.29
N SER A 77 -14.29 -4.32 -21.38
CA SER A 77 -13.39 -4.05 -22.52
C SER A 77 -13.60 -2.68 -23.19
N THR A 78 -14.78 -2.08 -23.05
CA THR A 78 -15.11 -0.76 -23.60
C THR A 78 -15.26 0.33 -22.54
N TRP A 79 -14.97 0.04 -21.27
CA TRP A 79 -15.13 1.01 -20.19
C TRP A 79 -14.13 2.15 -20.32
N SER A 80 -14.61 3.36 -20.09
CA SER A 80 -13.75 4.51 -19.83
C SER A 80 -13.24 4.48 -18.38
N VAL A 81 -12.25 5.31 -18.07
CA VAL A 81 -11.79 5.51 -16.69
C VAL A 81 -12.92 5.98 -15.78
N ALA A 82 -13.79 6.89 -16.26
CA ALA A 82 -14.98 7.31 -15.51
C ALA A 82 -15.91 6.14 -15.20
N MET A 83 -16.25 5.32 -16.20
CA MET A 83 -17.11 4.15 -16.02
C MET A 83 -16.50 3.14 -15.04
N LEU A 84 -15.19 2.90 -15.13
CA LEU A 84 -14.49 2.04 -14.16
C LEU A 84 -14.65 2.57 -12.73
N LEU A 85 -14.47 3.87 -12.51
CA LEU A 85 -14.60 4.48 -11.19
C LEU A 85 -16.05 4.44 -10.67
N GLU A 86 -17.05 4.60 -11.55
CA GLU A 86 -18.46 4.41 -11.20
C GLU A 86 -18.76 2.97 -10.78
N MET A 87 -18.26 1.99 -11.54
CA MET A 87 -18.44 0.57 -11.22
C MET A 87 -17.73 0.19 -9.93
N LEU A 88 -16.53 0.74 -9.69
CA LEU A 88 -15.83 0.56 -8.41
C LEU A 88 -16.63 1.14 -7.24
N ALA A 89 -17.27 2.30 -7.40
CA ALA A 89 -18.03 2.93 -6.32
C ALA A 89 -19.17 2.05 -5.78
N VAL A 90 -19.73 1.18 -6.63
CA VAL A 90 -20.81 0.24 -6.25
C VAL A 90 -20.33 -1.19 -6.01
N SER A 91 -19.02 -1.46 -6.18
CA SER A 91 -18.41 -2.77 -5.93
C SER A 91 -18.46 -3.15 -4.44
N GLU A 92 -18.14 -4.40 -4.11
CA GLU A 92 -18.08 -4.84 -2.72
C GLU A 92 -17.03 -4.07 -1.89
N GLU A 93 -15.95 -3.60 -2.52
CA GLU A 93 -14.81 -3.00 -1.83
C GLU A 93 -15.03 -1.53 -1.49
N CYS A 94 -15.81 -0.81 -2.31
CA CYS A 94 -16.15 0.59 -2.06
C CYS A 94 -17.63 0.80 -1.70
N GLY A 95 -18.46 -0.23 -1.81
CA GLY A 95 -19.89 -0.21 -1.50
C GLY A 95 -20.20 -0.59 -0.06
N SER A 96 -21.49 -0.58 0.29
CA SER A 96 -22.00 -1.05 1.59
C SER A 96 -21.32 -0.44 2.84
N GLY A 97 -20.92 0.83 2.75
CA GLY A 97 -20.28 1.56 3.85
C GLY A 97 -18.77 1.34 3.97
N ARG A 98 -18.16 0.56 3.06
CA ARG A 98 -16.70 0.45 2.92
C ARG A 98 -16.18 1.62 2.07
N ARG A 99 -14.90 1.94 2.21
CA ARG A 99 -14.22 2.97 1.40
C ARG A 99 -12.82 2.49 1.07
N THR A 100 -12.47 2.54 -0.21
CA THR A 100 -11.12 2.27 -0.71
C THR A 100 -10.61 3.50 -1.43
N ALA A 101 -9.34 3.84 -1.21
CA ALA A 101 -8.67 4.92 -1.92
C ALA A 101 -7.48 4.36 -2.71
N TYR A 102 -7.30 4.89 -3.91
CA TYR A 102 -6.23 4.55 -4.84
C TYR A 102 -5.25 5.71 -4.91
N PHE A 103 -3.97 5.40 -4.82
CA PHE A 103 -2.90 6.39 -4.83
C PHE A 103 -1.94 6.12 -5.98
N THR A 104 -1.60 7.16 -6.73
CA THR A 104 -0.51 7.10 -7.72
C THR A 104 0.48 8.22 -7.43
N ILE A 105 1.74 7.83 -7.17
CA ILE A 105 2.82 8.76 -6.85
C ILE A 105 3.78 8.80 -8.03
N ALA A 106 3.85 9.95 -8.70
CA ALA A 106 4.87 10.26 -9.69
C ALA A 106 6.02 10.98 -9.01
N LEU A 107 7.17 10.32 -8.90
CA LEU A 107 8.40 10.89 -8.38
C LEU A 107 9.19 11.55 -9.52
N PRO A 108 9.69 12.78 -9.34
CA PRO A 108 10.56 13.40 -10.32
C PRO A 108 11.88 12.63 -10.36
N VAL A 109 12.27 12.14 -11.52
CA VAL A 109 13.58 11.52 -11.71
C VAL A 109 14.56 12.63 -12.04
N ALA A 110 15.36 13.03 -11.06
CA ALA A 110 16.35 14.08 -11.24
C ALA A 110 17.44 13.64 -12.22
N GLY A 111 17.37 14.10 -13.47
CA GLY A 111 18.45 14.07 -14.46
C GLY A 111 18.89 12.67 -14.93
N GLN A 112 19.29 12.58 -16.18
CA GLN A 112 19.84 11.39 -16.85
C GLN A 112 21.24 10.96 -16.34
N ASP A 113 21.56 11.19 -15.06
CA ASP A 113 22.69 10.60 -14.35
C ASP A 113 22.26 9.42 -13.46
N ALA A 114 21.01 8.96 -13.58
CA ALA A 114 20.56 7.66 -13.07
C ALA A 114 21.14 6.46 -13.85
N ARG A 115 22.18 6.66 -14.67
CA ARG A 115 23.09 5.57 -15.06
C ARG A 115 24.00 5.28 -13.88
N SER A 116 23.60 4.28 -13.10
CA SER A 116 24.50 3.60 -12.18
C SER A 116 25.09 4.51 -11.08
N THR A 117 24.24 5.08 -10.22
CA THR A 117 24.65 5.11 -8.81
C THR A 117 24.77 3.65 -8.39
N ALA A 118 26.03 3.23 -8.33
CA ALA A 118 26.46 1.87 -8.20
C ALA A 118 25.60 1.12 -7.18
N ALA A 119 25.23 -0.10 -7.55
CA ALA A 119 24.96 -1.20 -6.64
C ALA A 119 26.19 -1.53 -5.77
N GLY A 120 26.84 -0.52 -5.20
CA GLY A 120 28.10 -0.62 -4.47
C GLY A 120 27.91 -1.03 -3.01
N ASP A 121 26.76 -0.68 -2.40
CA ASP A 121 26.45 -1.07 -1.02
C ASP A 121 25.12 -1.82 -0.87
N ALA A 122 24.19 -1.70 -1.82
CA ALA A 122 22.95 -2.48 -1.84
C ALA A 122 23.16 -3.92 -2.35
N ALA A 123 24.28 -4.20 -3.05
CA ALA A 123 24.58 -5.56 -3.51
C ALA A 123 24.78 -6.54 -2.34
N SER A 124 25.37 -6.11 -1.22
CA SER A 124 25.61 -7.03 -0.09
C SER A 124 24.33 -7.49 0.64
N THR A 125 23.27 -6.68 0.61
CA THR A 125 21.94 -7.05 1.13
C THR A 125 21.05 -7.71 0.07
N ALA A 126 21.26 -7.40 -1.21
CA ALA A 126 20.58 -8.06 -2.32
C ALA A 126 21.13 -9.47 -2.64
N GLU A 127 22.38 -9.76 -2.28
CA GLU A 127 23.01 -11.08 -2.50
C GLU A 127 22.65 -12.10 -1.41
N GLN A 128 22.24 -11.67 -0.21
CA GLN A 128 21.67 -12.57 0.79
C GLN A 128 20.20 -12.84 0.47
N GLY A 129 19.91 -14.02 -0.09
CA GLY A 129 18.53 -14.44 -0.34
C GLY A 129 17.99 -14.03 -1.71
N LEU A 130 18.80 -14.21 -2.77
CA LEU A 130 18.26 -14.36 -4.12
C LEU A 130 17.42 -15.65 -4.16
N LEU A 131 16.15 -15.50 -3.81
CA LEU A 131 15.17 -16.57 -3.86
C LEU A 131 14.67 -16.72 -5.29
N SER A 132 14.61 -17.95 -5.76
CA SER A 132 13.77 -18.28 -6.91
C SER A 132 12.30 -18.02 -6.59
N PHE A 133 11.47 -17.92 -7.64
CA PHE A 133 10.03 -17.71 -7.48
C PHE A 133 9.39 -18.81 -6.62
N ASP A 134 9.80 -20.06 -6.82
CA ASP A 134 9.29 -21.21 -6.04
C ASP A 134 9.70 -21.12 -4.56
N GLU A 135 10.90 -20.65 -4.27
CA GLU A 135 11.37 -20.47 -2.88
C GLU A 135 10.64 -19.30 -2.21
N TYR A 136 10.39 -18.21 -2.93
CA TYR A 136 9.56 -17.11 -2.46
C TYR A 136 8.12 -17.57 -2.16
N ASP A 137 7.52 -18.35 -3.05
CA ASP A 137 6.19 -18.93 -2.85
C ASP A 137 6.15 -19.86 -1.62
N GLN A 138 7.18 -20.68 -1.41
CA GLN A 138 7.29 -21.51 -0.20
C GLN A 138 7.33 -20.65 1.08
N ILE A 139 8.06 -19.53 1.05
CA ILE A 139 8.06 -18.59 2.19
C ILE A 139 6.67 -18.03 2.43
N LEU A 140 5.95 -17.61 1.38
CA LEU A 140 4.59 -17.11 1.51
C LEU A 140 3.64 -18.17 2.06
N VAL A 141 3.73 -19.41 1.57
CA VAL A 141 2.92 -20.55 2.04
C VAL A 141 3.14 -20.81 3.52
N VAL A 142 4.38 -20.74 4.00
CA VAL A 142 4.68 -20.92 5.43
C VAL A 142 4.19 -19.74 6.25
N LEU A 143 4.41 -18.50 5.78
CA LEU A 143 4.01 -17.28 6.49
C LEU A 143 2.49 -17.15 6.64
N PHE A 144 1.75 -17.49 5.59
CA PHE A 144 0.27 -17.42 5.56
C PHE A 144 -0.41 -18.77 5.82
N GLY A 145 0.37 -19.80 6.13
CA GLY A 145 -0.15 -21.14 6.42
C GLY A 145 -0.90 -21.20 7.75
N HIS A 146 -1.81 -22.16 7.88
CA HIS A 146 -2.60 -22.38 9.11
C HIS A 146 -1.77 -22.72 10.36
N GLY A 147 -0.46 -23.00 10.20
CA GLY A 147 0.46 -23.22 11.31
C GLY A 147 0.93 -21.95 12.01
N MET A 148 0.71 -20.77 11.41
CA MET A 148 1.06 -19.48 12.01
C MET A 148 -0.17 -18.88 12.71
N ASP A 149 0.00 -18.52 13.97
CA ASP A 149 -0.97 -17.79 14.78
C ASP A 149 -0.45 -16.38 15.11
N PHE A 150 -1.17 -15.37 14.66
CA PHE A 150 -0.92 -13.95 14.99
C PHE A 150 -2.09 -13.31 15.74
N SER A 151 -3.05 -14.12 16.24
CA SER A 151 -4.23 -13.64 16.97
C SER A 151 -3.93 -13.25 18.42
N SER A 152 -2.83 -13.75 19.00
CA SER A 152 -2.37 -13.45 20.35
C SER A 152 -0.90 -13.04 20.36
N ARG A 153 -0.46 -12.36 21.43
CA ARG A 153 0.95 -11.98 21.57
C ARG A 153 1.85 -13.20 21.62
N GLU A 154 1.46 -14.20 22.40
CA GLU A 154 2.21 -15.45 22.59
C GLU A 154 2.28 -16.24 21.28
N GLY A 155 1.16 -16.34 20.56
CA GLY A 155 1.09 -16.91 19.22
C GLY A 155 2.01 -16.18 18.25
N ALA A 156 1.93 -14.85 18.18
CA ALA A 156 2.77 -14.06 17.27
C ALA A 156 4.26 -14.27 17.55
N VAL A 157 4.67 -14.35 18.82
CA VAL A 157 6.06 -14.64 19.21
C VAL A 157 6.46 -16.05 18.77
N ALA A 158 5.63 -17.06 19.00
CA ALA A 158 5.91 -18.44 18.61
C ALA A 158 6.00 -18.60 17.08
N SER A 159 5.02 -18.06 16.35
CA SER A 159 4.96 -18.05 14.89
C SER A 159 6.15 -17.34 14.26
N SER A 160 6.54 -16.17 14.81
CA SER A 160 7.73 -15.44 14.35
C SER A 160 9.01 -16.26 14.53
N LYS A 161 9.15 -17.00 15.64
CA LYS A 161 10.31 -17.88 15.87
C LYS A 161 10.33 -19.03 14.87
N LEU A 162 9.20 -19.72 14.70
CA LEU A 162 9.06 -20.83 13.77
C LEU A 162 9.36 -20.40 12.33
N PHE A 163 8.88 -19.22 11.93
CA PHE A 163 9.18 -18.64 10.63
C PHE A 163 10.68 -18.34 10.46
N LEU A 164 11.32 -17.74 11.47
CA LEU A 164 12.76 -17.46 11.44
C LEU A 164 13.61 -18.73 11.35
N GLU A 165 13.25 -19.76 12.09
CA GLU A 165 13.88 -21.09 12.03
C GLU A 165 13.74 -21.68 10.63
N PHE A 166 12.52 -21.70 10.07
CA PHE A 166 12.27 -22.17 8.70
C PHE A 166 13.13 -21.43 7.65
N VAL A 167 13.18 -20.10 7.71
CA VAL A 167 13.92 -19.28 6.75
C VAL A 167 15.43 -19.53 6.86
N GLN A 168 15.95 -19.65 8.09
CA GLN A 168 17.36 -19.95 8.33
C GLN A 168 17.74 -21.36 7.87
N ASP A 169 16.93 -22.36 8.21
CA ASP A 169 17.21 -23.76 7.94
C ASP A 169 17.05 -24.09 6.45
N THR A 170 16.07 -23.50 5.78
CA THR A 170 15.71 -23.84 4.39
C THR A 170 16.54 -23.04 3.38
N PHE A 171 16.72 -21.74 3.61
CA PHE A 171 17.33 -20.84 2.63
C PHE A 171 18.71 -20.34 3.04
N SER A 172 19.23 -20.76 4.20
CA SER A 172 20.47 -20.23 4.78
C SER A 172 20.48 -18.70 4.93
N ILE A 173 19.30 -18.08 4.94
CA ILE A 173 19.14 -16.65 5.15
C ILE A 173 19.32 -16.39 6.64
N LYS A 174 20.49 -15.87 7.01
CA LYS A 174 20.77 -15.52 8.40
C LYS A 174 19.88 -14.37 8.81
N SER A 175 19.21 -14.52 9.96
CA SER A 175 18.51 -13.38 10.58
C SER A 175 19.49 -12.25 10.80
N THR A 176 19.27 -11.12 10.14
CA THR A 176 19.98 -9.86 10.39
C THR A 176 19.47 -9.23 11.70
N THR A 177 19.49 -9.98 12.80
CA THR A 177 19.40 -9.45 14.16
C THR A 177 20.76 -8.97 14.68
N ALA A 178 21.82 -9.11 13.89
CA ALA A 178 23.12 -8.54 14.18
C ALA A 178 23.63 -7.74 12.97
N VAL A 179 23.22 -6.46 12.91
CA VAL A 179 24.17 -5.44 12.45
C VAL A 179 25.33 -5.53 13.42
N SER A 180 26.44 -6.10 12.96
CA SER A 180 27.68 -6.10 13.70
C SER A 180 27.97 -4.67 14.17
N SER A 181 28.11 -4.51 15.49
CA SER A 181 28.64 -3.34 16.20
C SER A 181 27.87 -2.01 16.22
N GLY A 182 26.53 -1.98 16.18
CA GLY A 182 25.83 -0.70 16.33
C GLY A 182 24.36 -0.75 16.72
N ALA A 183 24.03 -1.24 17.92
CA ALA A 183 22.71 -1.17 18.57
C ALA A 183 21.52 -1.77 17.76
N PRO A 184 20.40 -2.15 18.40
CA PRO A 184 19.14 -2.22 17.66
C PRO A 184 18.92 -0.88 16.96
N ILE A 185 18.25 -0.86 15.79
CA ILE A 185 17.77 0.39 15.19
C ILE A 185 16.71 0.95 16.15
N VAL A 186 17.15 1.63 17.20
CA VAL A 186 16.37 2.57 17.95
C VAL A 186 16.25 3.76 17.02
N LYS A 187 15.21 3.76 16.19
CA LYS A 187 14.75 5.03 15.63
C LYS A 187 14.32 5.85 16.85
N ASP A 188 15.09 6.86 17.21
CA ASP A 188 14.63 7.99 18.00
C ASP A 188 13.56 8.72 17.16
N ALA A 189 12.39 8.09 17.04
CA ALA A 189 11.18 8.76 16.61
C ALA A 189 10.73 9.58 17.83
N GLY A 190 11.39 10.71 18.06
CA GLY A 190 10.91 11.72 19.00
C GLY A 190 9.55 12.22 18.54
N THR A 191 8.49 11.54 18.96
CA THR A 191 7.11 11.97 18.74
C THR A 191 6.85 13.23 19.56
N HIS A 192 7.03 14.40 18.96
CA HIS A 192 6.20 15.55 19.29
C HIS A 192 4.85 15.40 18.61
N ALA A 193 4.03 14.47 19.10
CA ALA A 193 2.63 14.39 18.74
C ALA A 193 1.81 14.47 20.02
N LYS A 194 1.21 15.64 20.26
CA LYS A 194 -0.03 15.70 21.06
C LYS A 194 -0.96 14.68 20.43
N GLN A 195 -1.37 13.71 21.23
CA GLN A 195 -2.36 12.71 20.88
C GLN A 195 -3.63 13.44 20.40
N GLN A 196 -3.73 13.65 19.09
CA GLN A 196 -5.01 13.92 18.45
C GLN A 196 -5.73 12.58 18.43
N ASP A 197 -6.90 12.53 19.05
CA ASP A 197 -7.82 11.40 18.95
C ASP A 197 -7.94 10.99 17.48
N THR A 198 -7.35 9.84 17.14
CA THR A 198 -7.54 9.25 15.83
C THR A 198 -9.01 8.85 15.71
N PRO A 199 -9.72 9.24 14.63
CA PRO A 199 -11.05 8.71 14.40
C PRO A 199 -10.92 7.20 14.21
N LYS A 200 -11.68 6.43 15.02
CA LYS A 200 -11.82 4.98 14.90
C LYS A 200 -12.41 4.64 13.52
N VAL A 201 -11.56 4.42 12.53
CA VAL A 201 -11.95 3.89 11.24
C VAL A 201 -11.13 2.60 11.07
N ASN A 202 -11.85 1.46 11.10
CA ASN A 202 -11.38 0.07 11.10
C ASN A 202 -11.31 -0.63 12.48
N ASP A 203 -12.44 -0.72 13.18
CA ASP A 203 -12.74 -1.94 13.93
C ASP A 203 -13.24 -2.99 12.92
N LEU A 204 -12.34 -3.88 12.47
CA LEU A 204 -12.70 -5.12 11.77
C LEU A 204 -13.45 -6.05 12.75
N THR A 205 -14.67 -5.68 13.13
CA THR A 205 -15.57 -6.58 13.84
C THR A 205 -16.10 -7.59 12.84
N MET A 206 -15.70 -8.86 13.00
CA MET A 206 -16.31 -9.98 12.29
C MET A 206 -17.82 -9.91 12.47
N VAL A 207 -18.56 -9.70 11.38
CA VAL A 207 -20.02 -9.84 11.36
C VAL A 207 -20.35 -11.32 11.46
N ILE A 208 -20.42 -11.84 12.69
CA ILE A 208 -20.97 -13.18 12.95
C ILE A 208 -22.48 -13.10 12.72
N ARG A 209 -22.93 -13.51 11.52
CA ARG A 209 -24.37 -13.68 11.22
C ARG A 209 -24.92 -14.86 12.03
N LYS A 210 -25.55 -14.58 13.16
CA LYS A 210 -26.30 -15.57 13.94
C LYS A 210 -27.58 -15.94 13.16
N LYS A 211 -27.64 -17.13 12.55
CA LYS A 211 -28.89 -17.69 11.99
C LYS A 211 -29.93 -17.81 13.10
N ARG A 212 -31.07 -17.12 12.98
CA ARG A 212 -32.26 -17.37 13.80
C ARG A 212 -32.80 -18.76 13.46
N LYS A 213 -32.93 -19.63 14.46
CA LYS A 213 -33.81 -20.81 14.38
C LYS A 213 -35.25 -20.30 14.32
N VAL A 214 -35.97 -20.71 13.30
CA VAL A 214 -37.43 -20.67 13.27
C VAL A 214 -37.90 -21.77 14.22
N GLN A 215 -38.74 -21.42 15.20
CA GLN A 215 -39.47 -22.37 16.01
C GLN A 215 -40.89 -22.43 15.43
N ASP A 216 -41.28 -23.63 15.02
CA ASP A 216 -42.67 -24.01 14.75
C ASP A 216 -43.51 -24.02 16.03
#